data_AF-A0A8T1H530-F1
#
_entry.id   AF-A0A8T1H530-F1
#
_cell.length_a   1.000
_cell.length_b   1.000
_cell.length_c   1.000
_cell.angle_alpha   90.00
_cell.angle_beta   90.00
_cell.angle_gamma   90.00
#
_symmetry.space_group_name_H-M   'P 1'
#
loop_
_entity.id
_entity.type
_entity.pdbx_description
1 polymer ?
#
loop_
_entity_poly.entity_id
_entity_poly.type
_entity_poly.pdbx_seq_one_letter_code
_entity_poly.pdbx_strand_id
1 'polypeptide(L)' 'ILLLEHGQSNYTWLSGILDKFADLHAQKWGCHWNRDILALVEQAGLEVESVDRVHFGTTYYIVAKPQPRPGREQKKDE' A
#
# COMPACT_ATOMS: atom_id res chain seq x y z
N ILE A 1 0.17 10.21 8.39
CA ILE A 1 1.16 9.73 7.39
C ILE A 1 0.42 9.60 6.08
N LEU A 2 1.01 10.11 4.98
CA LEU A 2 0.46 9.97 3.64
C LEU A 2 1.40 9.09 2.82
N LEU A 3 0.84 8.07 2.14
CA LEU A 3 1.57 7.14 1.29
C LEU A 3 0.99 7.18 -0.13
N LEU A 4 1.86 7.22 -1.13
CA LEU A 4 1.50 7.15 -2.55
C LEU A 4 2.31 6.02 -3.19
N GLU A 5 1.67 4.88 -3.43
CA GLU A 5 2.34 3.63 -3.76
C GLU A 5 1.75 2.96 -4.99
N HIS A 6 2.56 2.16 -5.70
CA HIS A 6 2.07 1.24 -6.73
C HIS A 6 1.91 -0.16 -6.14
N GLY A 7 0.79 -0.81 -6.43
CA GLY A 7 0.51 -2.16 -5.98
C GLY A 7 -0.42 -2.93 -6.92
N GLN A 8 -0.78 -4.12 -6.49
CA GLN A 8 -1.73 -4.97 -7.21
C GLN A 8 -3.02 -4.22 -7.56
N SER A 9 -3.64 -4.54 -8.70
CA SER A 9 -4.95 -3.99 -9.07
C SER A 9 -6.06 -4.60 -8.20
N ASN A 10 -7.18 -3.91 -8.07
CA ASN A 10 -8.43 -4.48 -7.52
C ASN A 10 -9.11 -5.45 -8.50
N TYR A 11 -8.74 -5.42 -9.78
CA TYR A 11 -9.22 -6.37 -10.78
C TYR A 11 -8.30 -7.59 -10.83
N THR A 12 -8.78 -8.73 -10.35
CA THR A 12 -8.01 -9.99 -10.28
C THR A 12 -7.43 -10.43 -11.63
N TRP A 13 -8.17 -10.23 -12.72
CA TRP A 13 -7.69 -10.55 -14.08
C TRP A 13 -6.54 -9.64 -14.54
N LEU A 14 -6.56 -8.36 -14.14
CA LEU A 14 -5.52 -7.39 -14.46
C LEU A 14 -4.27 -7.63 -13.61
N SER A 15 -4.45 -7.95 -12.33
CA SER A 15 -3.34 -8.35 -11.44
C SER A 15 -2.59 -9.56 -11.98
N GLY A 16 -3.28 -10.59 -12.49
CA GLY A 16 -2.62 -11.74 -13.11
C GLY A 16 -1.77 -11.40 -14.35
N ILE A 17 -2.14 -10.36 -15.12
CA ILE A 17 -1.32 -9.86 -16.23
C ILE A 17 -0.11 -9.09 -15.69
N LEU A 18 -0.31 -8.22 -14.70
CA LEU A 18 0.75 -7.43 -14.07
C LEU A 18 1.81 -8.32 -13.41
N ASP A 19 1.39 -9.39 -12.73
CA ASP A 19 2.25 -10.39 -12.10
C ASP A 19 3.18 -11.05 -13.12
N LYS A 20 2.65 -11.39 -14.30
CA LYS A 20 3.43 -12.02 -15.38
C LYS A 20 4.58 -11.14 -15.88
N PHE A 21 4.44 -9.81 -15.79
CA PHE A 21 5.48 -8.86 -16.21
C PHE A 21 6.26 -8.26 -15.04
N ALA A 22 5.88 -8.54 -13.79
CA ALA A 22 6.47 -7.95 -12.59
C ALA A 22 7.96 -8.26 -12.46
N ASP A 23 8.39 -9.49 -12.73
CA ASP A 23 9.80 -9.88 -12.61
C ASP A 23 10.70 -9.15 -13.61
N LEU A 24 10.25 -9.03 -14.87
CA LEU A 24 10.97 -8.26 -15.89
C LEU A 24 11.01 -6.77 -15.55
N HIS A 25 9.92 -6.23 -15.00
CA HIS A 25 9.84 -4.85 -14.57
C HIS A 25 10.75 -4.57 -13.37
N ALA A 26 10.78 -5.47 -12.38
CA ALA A 26 11.64 -5.37 -11.22
C ALA A 26 13.12 -5.51 -11.59
N GLN A 27 13.48 -6.41 -12.51
CA GLN A 27 14.86 -6.50 -13.00
C GLN A 27 15.31 -5.23 -13.72
N LYS A 28 14.40 -4.58 -14.46
CA LYS A 28 14.71 -3.39 -15.25
C LYS A 28 14.69 -2.10 -14.42
N TRP A 29 13.80 -1.99 -13.44
CA TRP A 29 13.50 -0.74 -12.73
C TRP A 29 13.60 -0.85 -11.20
N GLY A 30 13.82 -2.05 -10.65
CA GLY A 30 13.90 -2.31 -9.21
C GLY A 30 12.56 -2.27 -8.47
N CYS A 31 11.45 -2.01 -9.15
CA CYS A 31 10.14 -1.82 -8.54
C CYS A 31 9.25 -3.06 -8.66
N HIS A 32 8.75 -3.55 -7.53
CA HIS A 32 7.72 -4.58 -7.46
C HIS A 32 6.34 -3.92 -7.35
N TRP A 33 5.81 -3.50 -8.49
CA TRP A 33 4.53 -2.81 -8.64
C TRP A 33 3.27 -3.66 -8.37
N ASN A 34 3.43 -4.95 -8.03
CA ASN A 34 2.35 -5.91 -7.84
C ASN A 34 2.18 -6.35 -6.38
N ARG A 35 2.78 -5.63 -5.43
CA ARG A 35 2.70 -5.99 -4.01
C ARG A 35 1.33 -5.69 -3.43
N ASP A 36 0.98 -6.43 -2.38
CA ASP A 36 -0.15 -6.10 -1.52
C ASP A 36 0.23 -4.97 -0.56
N ILE A 37 -0.03 -3.74 -1.00
CA ILE A 37 0.37 -2.54 -0.25
C ILE A 37 -0.35 -2.44 1.09
N LEU A 38 -1.62 -2.85 1.20
CA LEU A 38 -2.35 -2.73 2.46
C LEU A 38 -1.81 -3.69 3.51
N ALA A 39 -1.49 -4.93 3.10
CA ALA A 39 -0.83 -5.88 3.99
C ALA A 39 0.53 -5.36 4.49
N LEU A 40 1.30 -4.68 3.63
CA LEU A 40 2.57 -4.08 4.04
C LEU A 40 2.38 -2.90 5.01
N VAL A 41 1.37 -2.06 4.79
CA VAL A 41 1.03 -0.95 5.69
C VAL A 41 0.62 -1.47 7.06
N GLU A 42 -0.17 -2.54 7.10
CA GLU A 42 -0.54 -3.22 8.35
C GLU A 42 0.69 -3.81 9.05
N GLN A 43 1.55 -4.55 8.34
CA GLN A 43 2.79 -5.12 8.89
C GLN A 43 3.75 -4.06 9.41
N ALA A 44 3.72 -2.85 8.85
CA ALA A 44 4.49 -1.70 9.33
C ALA A 44 3.95 -1.11 10.64
N GLY A 45 2.84 -1.64 11.18
CA GLY A 45 2.22 -1.14 12.41
C GLY A 45 1.52 0.19 12.21
N LEU A 46 0.96 0.41 11.01
CA LEU A 46 0.14 1.59 10.71
C LEU A 46 -1.34 1.21 10.74
N GLU A 47 -2.16 2.13 11.25
CA GLU A 47 -3.61 2.06 11.16
C GLU A 47 -4.04 2.91 9.97
N VAL A 48 -4.74 2.29 9.02
CA VAL A 48 -5.23 2.94 7.81
C VAL A 48 -6.49 3.74 8.13
N GLU A 49 -6.49 5.04 7.81
CA GLU A 49 -7.65 5.92 7.96
C GLU A 49 -8.45 6.00 6.66
N SER A 50 -7.79 6.11 5.51
CA SER A 50 -8.43 6.09 4.20
C SER A 50 -7.53 5.50 3.12
N VAL A 51 -8.17 4.95 2.09
CA VAL A 51 -7.51 4.43 0.89
C VAL A 51 -8.30 4.87 -0.34
N ASP A 52 -7.68 5.65 -1.19
CA ASP A 52 -8.17 5.97 -2.53
C ASP A 52 -7.29 5.26 -3.56
N ARG A 53 -7.92 4.79 -4.65
CA ARG A 53 -7.21 4.06 -5.69
C ARG A 53 -7.53 4.60 -7.07
N VAL A 54 -6.49 4.82 -7.87
CA VAL A 54 -6.58 5.34 -9.24
C VAL A 54 -5.77 4.45 -10.20
N HIS A 55 -5.76 4.78 -11.49
CA HIS A 55 -5.08 4.01 -12.54
C HIS A 55 -5.45 2.51 -12.51
N PHE A 56 -6.74 2.20 -12.69
CA PHE A 56 -7.22 0.81 -12.63
C PHE A 56 -6.91 0.10 -11.31
N GLY A 57 -6.83 0.86 -10.22
CA GLY A 57 -6.62 0.35 -8.88
C GLY A 57 -5.16 0.04 -8.54
N THR A 58 -4.19 0.28 -9.43
CA THR A 58 -2.78 -0.02 -9.15
C THR A 58 -2.06 1.07 -8.38
N THR A 59 -2.59 2.30 -8.35
CA THR A 59 -2.01 3.38 -7.53
C THR A 59 -2.85 3.56 -6.28
N TYR A 60 -2.19 3.54 -5.14
CA TYR A 60 -2.76 3.70 -3.81
C TYR A 60 -2.42 5.07 -3.25
N TYR A 61 -3.43 5.78 -2.76
CA TYR A 61 -3.30 6.98 -1.95
C TYR A 61 -3.84 6.64 -0.55
N ILE A 62 -2.96 6.53 0.43
CA ILE A 62 -3.30 6.03 1.76
C ILE A 62 -3.01 7.09 2.81
N VAL A 63 -4.02 7.42 3.59
CA VAL A 63 -3.84 8.18 4.84
C VAL A 63 -3.80 7.17 5.97
N ALA A 64 -2.74 7.19 6.78
CA ALA A 64 -2.54 6.27 7.89
C ALA A 64 -1.91 6.98 9.09
N LYS A 65 -2.09 6.41 10.28
CA LYS A 65 -1.47 6.87 11.53
C LYS A 65 -0.69 5.75 12.19
N PRO A 66 0.31 6.05 13.05
CA PRO A 66 0.99 5.03 13.82
C PRO A 66 -0.01 4.30 14.72
N GLN A 67 0.08 2.96 14.80
CA GLN A 67 -0.66 2.24 15.82
C GLN A 67 -0.20 2.68 17.22
N PRO A 68 -1.12 2.76 18.20
CA PRO A 68 -0.74 3.04 19.58
C PRO A 68 0.27 1.99 20.05
N ARG A 69 1.47 2.42 20.46
CA ARG A 69 2.38 1.50 21.14
C ARG A 69 1.72 1.06 22.45
N PRO A 70 1.72 -0.23 22.81
CA PRO A 70 1.29 -0.64 24.14
C PRO A 70 2.13 0.12 25.17
N GLY A 71 1.49 1.00 25.95
CA GLY A 71 2.12 1.84 26.97
C GLY A 71 2.38 3.31 26.62
N ARG A 72 1.99 3.81 25.43
CA ARG A 72 2.07 5.24 25.08
C ARG A 72 0.67 5.78 24.83
N GLU A 73 0.04 6.34 25.87
CA GLU A 73 -1.23 7.07 25.70
C GLU A 73 -1.03 8.20 24.69
N GLN A 74 -1.84 8.19 23.62
CA GLN A 74 -1.89 9.29 22.66
C GLN A 74 -2.58 10.46 23.36
N LYS A 75 -1.85 11.56 23.58
CA LYS A 75 -2.49 12.82 23.95
C LYS A 75 -3.45 13.20 22.82
N LYS A 76 -4.73 13.34 23.15
CA LYS A 76 -5.69 14.01 22.27
C LYS A 76 -5.31 15.49 22.30
N ASP A 77 -4.84 16.00 21.17
CA ASP A 77 -4.70 17.43 20.98
C ASP A 77 -6.11 18.02 20.87
N GLU A 78 -6.42 18.96 21.76
CA GLU A 78 -7.70 19.67 21.94
C GLU A 78 -7.77 20.91 21.03
#